data_AF-A0A6I9NX53-F1
#
_entry.id   AF-A0A6I9NX53-F1
#
_cell.length_a   1.000
_cell.length_b   1.000
_cell.length_c   1.000
_cell.angle_alpha   90.00
_cell.angle_beta   90.00
_cell.angle_gamma   90.00
#
_symmetry.space_group_name_H-M   'P 1'
#
loop_
_entity.id
_entity.type
_entity.pdbx_description
1 polymer ?
#
loop_
_entity_poly.entity_id
_entity_poly.type
_entity_poly.pdbx_seq_one_letter_code
_entity_poly.pdbx_strand_id
1 'polypeptide(L)'
;MSEQLRFIVEQLNREPFKKSFNLITFDSLDPMQLLQILNDVLAEIDPKHAMDIREELPEQTIRRMCALLGMLKYKPPGNPSDV
;
A
#
# COMPACT_ATOMS: atom_id res chain seq x y z
N MET A 1 15.92 6.08 -7.01
CA MET A 1 14.58 6.56 -6.61
C MET A 1 13.59 6.53 -7.77
N SER A 2 13.90 7.11 -8.93
CA SER A 2 12.97 7.19 -10.07
C SER A 2 12.57 5.84 -10.68
N GLU A 3 13.41 4.81 -10.59
CA GLU A 3 13.09 3.47 -11.11
C GLU A 3 12.03 2.74 -10.27
N GLN A 4 12.05 2.89 -8.94
CA GLN A 4 11.03 2.31 -8.08
C GLN A 4 9.66 2.97 -8.32
N LEU A 5 9.66 4.29 -8.51
CA LEU A 5 8.44 5.05 -8.80
C LEU A 5 7.86 4.64 -10.16
N ARG A 6 8.71 4.49 -11.19
CA ARG A 6 8.31 3.90 -12.49
C ARG A 6 7.72 2.51 -12.34
N PHE A 7 8.38 1.66 -11.56
CA PHE A 7 7.93 0.29 -11.33
C PHE A 7 6.54 0.27 -10.66
N ILE A 8 6.34 1.06 -9.59
CA ILE A 8 5.05 1.16 -8.89
C ILE A 8 3.95 1.64 -9.84
N VAL A 9 4.19 2.72 -10.58
CA VAL A 9 3.22 3.26 -11.54
C VAL A 9 2.87 2.24 -12.63
N GLU A 10 3.87 1.50 -13.14
CA GLU A 10 3.63 0.45 -14.13
C GLU A 10 2.78 -0.71 -13.56
N GLN A 11 3.08 -1.15 -12.33
CA GLN A 11 2.29 -2.21 -11.68
C GLN A 11 0.85 -1.75 -11.37
N LEU A 12 0.67 -0.50 -10.92
CA LEU A 12 -0.66 0.08 -10.66
C LEU A 12 -1.48 0.31 -11.93
N ASN A 13 -0.82 0.47 -13.08
CA ASN A 13 -1.49 0.60 -14.38
C ASN A 13 -1.90 -0.75 -14.96
N ARG A 14 -1.32 -1.86 -14.50
CA ARG A 14 -1.72 -3.21 -14.90
C ARG A 14 -2.97 -3.65 -14.14
N GLU A 15 -3.62 -4.68 -14.66
CA GLU A 15 -4.62 -5.44 -13.89
C GLU A 15 -3.95 -6.06 -12.66
N PRO A 16 -4.60 -6.06 -11.49
CA PRO A 16 -6.01 -5.75 -11.20
C PRO A 16 -6.36 -4.27 -10.93
N PHE A 17 -5.38 -3.38 -10.79
CA PHE A 17 -5.59 -2.01 -10.27
C PHE A 17 -6.10 -1.00 -11.30
N LYS A 18 -5.63 -1.07 -12.56
CA LYS A 18 -6.02 -0.15 -13.67
C LYS A 18 -6.05 1.34 -13.28
N LYS A 19 -5.22 1.79 -12.34
CA LYS A 19 -5.33 3.14 -11.77
C LYS A 19 -4.80 4.27 -12.65
N SER A 20 -4.22 3.96 -13.83
CA SER A 20 -3.78 4.95 -14.84
C SER A 20 -2.96 6.11 -14.28
N PHE A 21 -2.13 5.84 -13.27
CA PHE A 21 -1.25 6.84 -12.67
C PHE A 21 -0.11 7.23 -13.61
N ASN A 22 0.33 8.47 -13.49
CA ASN A 22 1.59 8.97 -14.04
C ASN A 22 2.61 9.21 -12.91
N LEU A 23 3.90 9.24 -13.25
CA LEU A 23 4.99 9.53 -12.30
C LEU A 23 4.75 10.81 -11.51
N ILE A 24 4.35 11.89 -12.20
CA ILE A 24 4.13 13.21 -11.59
C ILE A 24 2.92 13.16 -10.65
N THR A 25 1.81 12.56 -11.10
CA THR A 25 0.62 12.41 -10.25
C THR A 25 0.91 11.56 -9.03
N PHE A 26 1.66 10.45 -9.18
CA PHE A 26 2.00 9.56 -8.08
C PHE A 26 2.91 10.24 -7.05
N ASP A 27 3.90 11.00 -7.51
CA ASP A 27 4.79 11.80 -6.66
C ASP A 27 4.05 12.93 -5.93
N SER A 28 2.96 13.44 -6.53
CA SER A 28 2.10 14.46 -5.94
C SER A 28 0.95 13.91 -5.09
N LEU A 29 0.86 12.58 -4.90
CA LEU A 29 -0.23 11.98 -4.11
C LEU A 29 -0.05 12.28 -2.63
N ASP A 30 -1.16 12.54 -1.96
CA ASP A 30 -1.19 12.66 -0.52
C ASP A 30 -0.80 11.33 0.16
N PRO A 31 -0.19 11.39 1.37
CA PRO A 31 0.12 10.20 2.16
C PRO A 31 -1.12 9.33 2.41
N MET A 32 -2.31 9.95 2.53
CA MET A 32 -3.58 9.25 2.64
C MET A 32 -3.93 8.47 1.35
N GLN A 33 -3.67 9.04 0.18
CA GLN A 33 -3.93 8.37 -1.10
C GLN A 33 -2.95 7.23 -1.34
N LEU A 34 -1.68 7.42 -0.98
CA LEU A 34 -0.68 6.34 -1.02
C LEU A 34 -1.09 5.17 -0.13
N LEU A 35 -1.59 5.45 1.08
CA LEU A 35 -2.15 4.44 1.97
C LEU A 35 -3.37 3.75 1.36
N GLN A 36 -4.30 4.48 0.73
CA GLN A 36 -5.44 3.86 0.04
C GLN A 36 -4.99 2.94 -1.09
N ILE A 37 -4.03 3.39 -1.90
CA ILE A 37 -3.49 2.60 -3.00
C ILE A 37 -2.84 1.33 -2.46
N LEU A 38 -2.03 1.43 -1.42
CA LEU A 38 -1.45 0.26 -0.78
C LEU A 38 -2.56 -0.66 -0.26
N ASN A 39 -3.61 -0.12 0.35
CA ASN A 39 -4.72 -0.91 0.87
C ASN A 39 -5.47 -1.65 -0.24
N ASP A 40 -5.80 -0.97 -1.33
CA ASP A 40 -6.40 -1.60 -2.52
C ASP A 40 -5.50 -2.70 -3.07
N VAL A 41 -4.18 -2.50 -3.06
CA VAL A 41 -3.21 -3.54 -3.45
C VAL A 41 -3.28 -4.78 -2.57
N LEU A 42 -3.44 -4.59 -1.26
CA LEU A 42 -3.62 -5.69 -0.33
C LEU A 42 -5.01 -6.33 -0.45
N ALA A 43 -6.04 -5.54 -0.74
CA ALA A 43 -7.41 -5.97 -0.95
C ALA A 43 -7.58 -6.89 -2.16
N GLU A 44 -6.82 -6.64 -3.24
CA GLU A 44 -6.80 -7.52 -4.42
C GLU A 44 -6.13 -8.87 -4.15
N ILE A 45 -5.22 -8.94 -3.18
CA ILE A 45 -4.61 -10.21 -2.74
C ILE A 45 -5.55 -10.93 -1.77
N ASP A 46 -6.09 -10.20 -0.80
CA ASP A 46 -7.03 -10.73 0.19
C ASP A 46 -8.23 -9.76 0.35
N PRO A 47 -9.43 -10.14 -0.12
CA PRO A 47 -10.60 -9.27 -0.12
C PRO A 47 -11.09 -8.90 1.30
N LYS A 48 -10.58 -9.53 2.36
CA LYS A 48 -10.84 -9.10 3.75
C LYS A 48 -10.19 -7.76 4.09
N HIS A 49 -9.33 -7.24 3.20
CA HIS A 49 -8.70 -5.92 3.31
C HIS A 49 -9.33 -4.88 2.37
N ALA A 50 -10.36 -5.26 1.61
CA ALA A 50 -11.18 -4.35 0.79
C ALA A 50 -12.07 -3.48 1.69
N MET A 51 -11.44 -2.62 2.47
CA MET A 51 -12.09 -1.71 3.40
C MET A 51 -11.56 -0.32 3.15
N ASP A 52 -12.43 0.69 3.17
CA ASP A 52 -12.00 2.05 2.93
C ASP A 52 -11.22 2.55 4.15
N ILE A 53 -9.97 3.00 3.96
CA ILE A 53 -9.15 3.52 5.09
C ILE A 53 -9.75 4.77 5.73
N ARG A 54 -10.78 5.36 5.11
CA ARG A 54 -11.56 6.48 5.64
C ARG A 54 -12.64 6.03 6.64
N GLU A 55 -13.07 4.76 6.54
CA GLU A 55 -14.05 4.18 7.46
C GLU A 55 -13.39 3.57 8.70
N GLU A 56 -12.09 3.26 8.63
CA GLU A 56 -11.32 2.69 9.74
C GLU A 56 -10.38 3.74 10.35
N LEU A 57 -10.05 3.60 11.64
CA LEU A 57 -9.05 4.46 12.26
C LEU A 57 -7.68 4.17 11.63
N PRO A 58 -6.85 5.21 11.37
CA PRO A 58 -5.54 5.02 10.74
C PRO A 58 -4.65 4.04 11.52
N GLU A 59 -4.75 3.99 12.84
CA GLU A 59 -4.05 2.99 13.67
C GLU A 59 -4.49 1.54 13.40
N GLN A 60 -5.78 1.31 13.15
CA GLN A 60 -6.31 -0.02 12.84
C GLN A 60 -5.87 -0.48 11.44
N THR A 61 -5.93 0.43 10.46
CA THR A 61 -5.47 0.16 9.10
C THR A 61 -3.97 -0.14 9.09
N ILE A 62 -3.16 0.65 9.80
CA ILE A 62 -1.72 0.40 9.94
C ILE A 62 -1.46 -0.96 10.58
N ARG A 63 -2.19 -1.34 11.63
CA ARG A 63 -2.03 -2.66 12.27
C ARG A 63 -2.34 -3.80 11.30
N ARG A 64 -3.43 -3.72 10.53
CA ARG A 64 -3.78 -4.73 9.51
C ARG A 64 -2.74 -4.80 8.41
N MET A 65 -2.34 -3.66 7.85
CA MET A 65 -1.32 -3.59 6.81
C MET A 65 0.02 -4.16 7.28
N CYS A 66 0.51 -3.74 8.45
CA CYS A 66 1.74 -4.24 9.04
C CYS A 66 1.66 -5.75 9.33
N ALA A 67 0.51 -6.25 9.78
CA ALA A 67 0.30 -7.68 9.99
C ALA A 67 0.39 -8.46 8.67
N LEU A 68 -0.18 -7.94 7.59
CA LEU A 68 -0.12 -8.58 6.28
C LEU A 68 1.28 -8.49 5.66
N LEU A 69 1.95 -7.34 5.76
CA LEU A 69 3.36 -7.19 5.40
C LEU A 69 4.21 -8.22 6.15
N GLY A 70 3.95 -8.42 7.45
CA GLY A 70 4.56 -9.47 8.26
C GLY A 70 4.25 -10.89 7.76
N MET A 71 3.00 -11.18 7.36
CA MET A 71 2.60 -12.46 6.75
C MET A 71 3.30 -12.72 5.41
N LEU A 72 3.49 -11.67 4.58
CA LEU A 72 4.23 -11.71 3.32
C LEU A 72 5.75 -11.86 3.52
N LYS A 73 6.20 -12.11 4.76
CA LYS A 73 7.61 -12.12 5.19
C LYS A 73 8.34 -10.80 4.93
N TYR A 74 7.62 -9.72 4.69
CA TYR A 74 8.19 -8.39 4.64
C TYR A 74 8.40 -7.94 6.08
N LYS A 75 9.64 -8.00 6.57
CA LYS A 75 9.99 -7.42 7.86
C LYS A 75 10.11 -5.90 7.69
N PRO A 76 9.16 -5.09 8.18
CA PRO A 76 9.40 -3.64 8.24
C PRO A 76 10.66 -3.40 9.09
N PRO A 77 11.65 -2.62 8.60
CA PRO A 77 12.82 -2.24 9.39
C PRO A 77 12.36 -1.28 10.49
N GLY A 78 11.88 -1.84 11.59
CA GLY A 78 11.26 -1.07 12.68
C GLY A 78 10.50 -1.91 13.70
N ASN A 79 10.68 -3.23 13.73
CA ASN A 79 10.18 -4.04 14.84
C ASN A 79 11.23 -3.99 15.97
N PRO A 80 10.97 -3.36 17.13
CA PRO A 80 11.90 -3.33 18.27
C PRO A 80 11.94 -4.68 19.03
N SER A 81 11.77 -5.80 18.33
CA SER A 81 11.93 -7.15 18.90
C SER A 81 13.29 -7.75 18.55
N ASP A 82 14.31 -6.90 18.45
CA ASP A 82 15.72 -7.27 18.53
C ASP A 82 16.33 -6.52 19.73
N VAL A 83 15.92 -6.95 20.92
CA VAL A 83 16.63 -6.79 22.20
C VAL A 83 16.58 -8.12 22.92
#